data_AF-A0A8T4PEU4-F1
#
_entry.id   AF-A0A8T4PEU4-F1
#
_cell.length_a   1.000
_cell.length_b   1.000
_cell.length_c   1.000
_cell.angle_alpha   90.00
_cell.angle_beta   90.00
_cell.angle_gamma   90.00
#
_symmetry.space_group_name_H-M   'P 1'
#
loop_
_entity.id
_entity.type
_entity.pdbx_description
1 polymer ?
#
loop_
_entity_poly.entity_id
_entity_poly.type
_entity_poly.pdbx_seq_one_letter_code
_entity_poly.pdbx_strand_id
1 'polypeptide(L)' 'MSKRGDLERLSKERAIALYKERKLSLSEAAKLADISIGEMMELLIEAGVKSGISIEDFEKSSKVRIGL' A
#
# COMPACT_ATOMS: atom_id res chain seq x y z
N MET A 1 -26.01 7.82 -4.94
CA MET A 1 -24.70 7.31 -4.45
C MET A 1 -24.75 5.80 -4.45
N SER A 2 -23.90 5.13 -5.23
CA SER A 2 -23.93 3.67 -5.42
C SER A 2 -23.14 2.97 -4.32
N LYS A 3 -23.76 2.00 -3.61
CA LYS A 3 -23.15 1.20 -2.52
C LYS A 3 -21.76 0.61 -2.79
N ARG A 4 -21.36 0.49 -4.07
CA ARG A 4 -20.04 -0.03 -4.47
C ARG A 4 -18.90 0.97 -4.22
N GLY A 5 -19.12 2.27 -4.47
CA GLY A 5 -18.08 3.28 -4.28
C GLY A 5 -17.70 3.49 -2.81
N ASP A 6 -18.65 3.30 -1.90
CA ASP A 6 -18.41 3.40 -0.46
C ASP A 6 -17.52 2.25 0.06
N LEU A 7 -17.68 1.04 -0.48
CA LEU A 7 -16.89 -0.13 -0.10
C LEU A 7 -15.43 -0.01 -0.55
N GLU A 8 -15.20 0.44 -1.78
CA GLU A 8 -13.85 0.68 -2.31
C GLU A 8 -13.12 1.78 -1.54
N ARG A 9 -13.84 2.83 -1.14
CA ARG A 9 -13.25 3.88 -0.33
C ARG A 9 -12.85 3.37 1.05
N LEU A 10 -13.72 2.61 1.70
CA LEU A 10 -13.46 2.03 3.02
C LEU A 10 -12.30 1.02 3.01
N SER A 11 -12.16 0.22 1.95
CA SER A 11 -11.06 -0.73 1.82
C SER A 11 -9.71 -0.01 1.69
N LYS A 12 -9.65 1.05 0.87
CA LYS A 12 -8.46 1.90 0.69
C LYS A 12 -8.07 2.61 1.98
N GLU A 13 -9.02 3.26 2.65
CA GLU A 13 -8.78 3.94 3.93
C GLU A 13 -8.27 2.96 5.01
N ARG A 14 -8.84 1.75 5.06
CA ARG A 14 -8.42 0.71 6.00
C ARG A 14 -7.04 0.12 5.68
N ALA A 15 -6.72 -0.06 4.40
CA ALA A 15 -5.40 -0.51 3.96
C ALA A 15 -4.31 0.49 4.37
N ILE A 16 -4.57 1.79 4.20
CA ILE A 16 -3.65 2.87 4.62
C ILE A 16 -3.45 2.84 6.14
N ALA A 17 -4.53 2.74 6.92
CA ALA A 17 -4.45 2.71 8.38
C ALA A 17 -3.62 1.50 8.88
N LEU A 18 -3.89 0.31 8.35
CA LEU A 18 -3.16 -0.91 8.75
C LEU A 18 -1.69 -0.89 8.32
N TYR A 19 -1.37 -0.29 7.17
CA TYR A 19 0.01 -0.07 6.75
C TYR A 19 0.74 0.90 7.70
N LYS A 20 0.11 2.02 8.06
CA LYS A 20 0.67 2.99 9.03
C LYS A 20 0.93 2.37 10.40
N GLU A 21 0.04 1.48 10.82
CA GLU A 21 0.19 0.72 12.07
C GLU A 21 1.20 -0.43 11.98
N ARG A 22 1.90 -0.59 10.84
CA ARG A 22 2.84 -1.71 10.56
C ARG A 22 2.21 -3.10 10.70
N LYS A 23 0.89 -3.20 10.60
CA LYS A 23 0.13 -4.45 10.73
C LYS A 23 0.05 -5.23 9.41
N LEU A 24 0.20 -4.56 8.28
CA LEU A 24 0.24 -5.15 6.95
C LEU A 24 1.48 -4.68 6.19
N SER A 25 2.08 -5.59 5.44
CA SER A 25 3.04 -5.23 4.38
C SER A 25 2.34 -4.50 3.23
N LEU A 26 3.12 -3.84 2.37
CA LEU A 26 2.60 -3.11 1.21
C LEU A 26 1.74 -4.00 0.29
N SER A 27 2.17 -5.25 0.07
CA SER A 27 1.46 -6.22 -0.77
C SER A 27 0.16 -6.72 -0.14
N GLU A 28 0.12 -6.87 1.18
CA GLU A 28 -1.11 -7.25 1.89
C GLU A 28 -2.12 -6.09 1.94
N ALA A 29 -1.64 -4.85 2.09
CA ALA A 29 -2.47 -3.66 2.02
C ALA A 29 -3.06 -3.46 0.61
N ALA A 30 -2.27 -3.70 -0.44
CA ALA A 30 -2.74 -3.66 -1.83
C ALA A 30 -3.83 -4.71 -2.10
N LYS A 31 -3.65 -5.93 -1.60
CA LYS A 31 -4.67 -7.00 -1.67
C LYS A 31 -5.95 -6.64 -0.93
N LEU A 32 -5.86 -5.99 0.24
CA LEU A 32 -7.02 -5.56 1.01
C LEU A 32 -7.82 -4.48 0.27
N ALA A 33 -7.11 -3.58 -0.41
CA ALA A 33 -7.71 -2.50 -1.19
C ALA A 33 -8.14 -2.93 -2.61
N ASP A 34 -7.88 -4.18 -3.00
CA ASP A 34 -8.13 -4.73 -4.35
C ASP A 34 -7.49 -3.90 -5.48
N ILE A 35 -6.24 -3.51 -5.26
CA ILE A 35 -5.45 -2.70 -6.20
C ILE A 35 -4.04 -3.29 -6.36
N SER A 36 -3.31 -2.80 -7.36
CA SER A 36 -1.91 -3.15 -7.53
C SER A 36 -1.02 -2.55 -6.43
N ILE A 37 0.18 -3.11 -6.28
CA ILE A 37 1.20 -2.58 -5.35
C ILE A 37 1.57 -1.14 -5.71
N GLY A 38 1.65 -0.81 -7.00
CA GLY A 38 1.94 0.55 -7.48
C GLY A 38 0.83 1.53 -7.09
N GLU A 39 -0.44 1.17 -7.31
CA GLU A 39 -1.58 1.99 -6.89
C GLU A 39 -1.64 2.16 -5.37
N MET A 40 -1.26 1.13 -4.59
CA MET A 40 -1.18 1.23 -3.14
C MET A 40 -0.06 2.21 -2.71
N MET A 41 1.07 2.22 -3.42
CA MET A 41 2.14 3.20 -3.17
C MET A 41 1.68 4.62 -3.45
N GLU A 42 1.01 4.84 -4.59
CA GLU A 42 0.44 6.15 -4.94
C GLU A 42 -0.54 6.62 -3.86
N LEU A 43 -1.46 5.75 -3.41
CA LEU A 43 -2.40 6.05 -2.32
C LEU A 43 -1.70 6.43 -1.01
N LEU A 44 -0.60 5.77 -0.66
CA LEU A 44 0.16 6.10 0.54
C LEU A 44 0.84 7.47 0.42
N ILE A 45 1.39 7.78 -0.76
CA ILE A 45 2.00 9.08 -1.06
C ILE A 45 0.94 10.20 -0.98
N GLU A 46 -0.22 10.01 -1.62
CA GLU A 46 -1.34 10.95 -1.58
C GLU A 46 -1.89 11.16 -0.16
N ALA A 47 -1.92 10.10 0.65
CA ALA A 47 -2.32 10.17 2.06
C ALA A 47 -1.26 10.81 2.97
N GLY A 48 -0.15 11.31 2.42
CA GLY A 48 0.96 11.91 3.18
C GLY A 48 1.72 10.92 4.05
N VAL A 49 1.52 9.61 3.81
CA VAL A 49 2.28 8.56 4.47
C VAL A 49 3.62 8.49 3.77
N LYS A 50 4.61 9.22 4.31
CA LYS A 50 6.00 9.07 3.90
C LYS A 50 6.45 7.65 4.22
N SER A 51 6.36 6.74 3.26
CA SER A 51 7.24 5.58 3.25
C SER A 51 8.66 6.17 3.22
N GLY A 52 9.52 5.81 4.16
CA GLY A 52 10.96 6.09 4.06
C GLY A 52 11.63 5.33 2.91
N ILE A 53 10.87 5.01 1.87
CA ILE A 53 11.20 4.23 0.69
C ILE A 53 10.66 5.10 -0.45
N SER A 54 11.57 5.81 -1.13
CA SER A 54 11.27 6.44 -2.42
C SER A 54 10.85 5.36 -3.41
N ILE A 55 10.08 5.70 -4.46
CA ILE A 55 9.82 4.77 -5.58
C ILE A 55 11.15 4.18 -6.11
N GLU A 56 12.22 4.98 -6.12
CA GLU A 56 13.57 4.54 -6.47
C GLU A 56 14.18 3.52 -5.49
N ASP A 57 13.81 3.54 -4.22
CA ASP A 57 14.28 2.58 -3.20
C ASP A 57 13.51 1.26 -3.29
N PHE A 58 12.23 1.30 -3.66
CA PHE A 58 11.43 0.09 -3.88
C PHE A 58 11.98 -0.72 -5.06
N GLU A 59 12.29 -0.07 -6.19
CA GLU A 59 12.91 -0.72 -7.35
C GLU A 59 14.26 -1.37 -6.98
N LYS A 60 15.06 -0.73 -6.13
CA LYS A 60 16.35 -1.28 -5.65
C LYS A 60 16.19 -2.43 -4.66
N SER A 61 15.14 -2.44 -3.84
CA SER A 61 14.92 -3.49 -2.82
C SER A 61 14.53 -4.86 -3.40
N SER A 62 14.09 -4.89 -4.67
CA SER A 62 13.79 -6.14 -5.38
C SER A 62 15.03 -7.01 -5.69
N LYS A 63 16.24 -6.51 -5.39
CA LYS A 63 17.51 -7.27 -5.38
C LYS A 63 18.09 -7.41 -3.97
N VAL A 64 17.42 -8.11 -3.06
CA VAL A 64 18.09 -8.62 -1.84
C VAL A 64 17.83 -10.11 -1.66
N ARG A 65 18.80 -10.88 -2.17
CA ARG A 65 19.30 -12.18 -1.69
C ARG A 65 18.36 -13.00 -0.79
N ILE A 66 17.76 -14.04 -1.38
CA ILE A 66 17.65 -15.33 -0.70
C ILE A 66 19.06 -15.74 -0.24
N GLY A 67 19.24 -15.82 1.07
CA GLY A 67 20.52 -16.14 1.68
C GLY A 67 20.34 -16.37 3.17
N LEU A 68 19.73 -17.52 3.48
CA LEU A 68 20.06 -18.43 4.58
C LEU A 68 19.27 -19.73 4.37
#